data_AF-A0A1A7ZGG3-F1
#
_entry.id   AF-A0A1A7ZGG3-F1
#
_cell.length_a   1.000
_cell.length_b   1.000
_cell.length_c   1.000
_cell.angle_alpha   90.00
_cell.angle_beta   90.00
_cell.angle_gamma   90.00
#
_symmetry.space_group_name_H-M   'P 1'
#
loop_
_entity.id
_entity.type
_entity.pdbx_description
1 polymer ?
#
loop_
_entity_poly.entity_id
_entity_poly.type
_entity_poly.pdbx_seq_one_letter_code
_entity_poly.pdbx_strand_id
1 'polypeptide(L)'
;MNDPYQNNVNQQMTEAGEYTYTQDGGGPDGYPYQTDYPPQEEDAASDATEGADEDDQMYEGEYQGIPHPDEIKEARRAARLEAKRKARLTAQQEEEEENLPEQYETIMEDCGHGRFQWMLFFVLGLALMADGVDGFVVGFVLPSAEKDMCISNANKGLLGLLVYVAMMVGALVWGGLCDKIGRRKCLIYVLTIDLVFSFLSCFAQGYGFFLFFRFCSGFGIGGSIPIVYTYFTEFLQMDKRGEHLSWLCMF
;
A
#
# COMPACT_ATOMS: atom_id res chain seq x y z
N MET A 1 -32.15 26.46 39.49
CA MET A 1 -31.51 27.44 38.60
C MET A 1 -30.08 27.60 39.09
N ASN A 2 -29.09 27.33 38.22
CA ASN A 2 -27.67 27.70 38.25
C ASN A 2 -26.69 26.53 38.03
N ASP A 3 -25.84 26.72 37.02
CA ASP A 3 -24.87 25.83 36.35
C ASP A 3 -23.70 25.32 37.21
N PRO A 4 -23.09 24.16 36.86
CA PRO A 4 -21.92 23.61 37.54
C PRO A 4 -20.55 23.87 36.87
N TYR A 5 -20.42 24.76 35.87
CA TYR A 5 -19.11 25.02 35.24
C TYR A 5 -18.50 26.36 35.70
N GLN A 6 -17.92 26.37 36.90
CA GLN A 6 -16.93 27.36 37.30
C GLN A 6 -15.71 26.72 37.99
N ASN A 7 -14.55 26.94 37.34
CA ASN A 7 -13.22 27.20 37.90
C ASN A 7 -12.60 26.20 38.90
N ASN A 8 -11.38 25.74 38.58
CA ASN A 8 -10.20 26.43 39.12
C ASN A 8 -8.90 25.97 38.46
N VAL A 9 -8.33 26.93 37.74
CA VAL A 9 -6.91 27.09 37.43
C VAL A 9 -6.15 27.30 38.76
N ASN A 10 -5.00 26.62 38.91
CA ASN A 10 -3.85 26.90 39.79
C ASN A 10 -3.45 25.78 40.76
N GLN A 11 -2.53 24.92 40.31
CA GLN A 11 -1.42 24.36 41.10
C GLN A 11 -0.24 24.21 40.12
N GLN A 12 0.59 25.25 39.98
CA GLN A 12 1.95 25.34 40.54
C GLN A 12 2.82 24.12 40.19
N MET A 13 3.65 24.23 39.14
CA MET A 13 5.07 24.65 39.18
C MET A 13 6.00 23.59 39.79
N THR A 14 6.75 22.87 38.95
CA THR A 14 8.22 22.69 39.10
C THR A 14 8.88 22.18 37.80
N GLU A 15 9.83 22.99 37.31
CA GLU A 15 11.08 22.65 36.60
C GLU A 15 11.06 21.85 35.26
N ALA A 16 11.77 22.21 34.19
CA ALA A 16 12.66 23.32 33.85
C ALA A 16 12.97 23.23 32.33
N GLY A 17 13.35 24.34 31.70
CA GLY A 17 13.82 24.35 30.30
C GLY A 17 13.49 25.62 29.50
N GLU A 18 13.97 26.77 29.97
CA GLU A 18 14.02 28.07 29.25
C GLU A 18 14.71 27.98 27.88
N TYR A 19 14.31 28.82 26.90
CA TYR A 19 15.08 29.99 26.44
C TYR A 19 14.23 30.88 25.47
N THR A 20 13.79 32.02 26.01
CA THR A 20 13.67 33.42 25.51
C THR A 20 14.20 33.72 24.08
N TYR A 21 13.66 34.62 23.22
CA TYR A 21 13.22 36.02 23.35
C TYR A 21 12.41 36.55 22.14
N THR A 22 11.56 37.58 22.40
CA THR A 22 11.11 38.75 21.58
C THR A 22 10.35 38.53 20.26
N GLN A 23 9.06 38.85 20.12
CA GLN A 23 8.38 40.16 20.11
C GLN A 23 8.92 41.13 19.03
N ASP A 24 8.25 41.27 17.87
CA ASP A 24 7.29 42.37 17.61
C ASP A 24 6.72 42.31 16.17
N GLY A 25 5.49 42.78 15.99
CA GLY A 25 5.10 43.44 14.73
C GLY A 25 4.25 42.69 13.69
N GLY A 26 2.95 42.50 14.00
CA GLY A 26 1.86 43.08 13.19
C GLY A 26 1.52 42.55 11.79
N GLY A 27 0.35 41.89 11.68
CA GLY A 27 -0.63 42.14 10.61
C GLY A 27 -0.65 41.14 9.43
N PRO A 28 -1.83 40.82 8.87
CA PRO A 28 -2.09 39.55 8.19
C PRO A 28 -2.00 39.64 6.66
N ASP A 29 -1.99 38.46 6.02
CA ASP A 29 -2.22 38.20 4.58
C ASP A 29 -0.96 37.82 3.77
N GLY A 30 -0.51 36.57 3.97
CA GLY A 30 0.55 35.96 3.17
C GLY A 30 0.03 35.39 1.85
N TYR A 31 0.30 36.08 0.73
CA TYR A 31 0.38 35.45 -0.59
C TYR A 31 1.87 35.35 -0.97
N PRO A 32 2.39 34.15 -1.32
CA PRO A 32 3.76 34.04 -1.80
C PRO A 32 3.84 34.61 -3.24
N TYR A 33 4.57 35.70 -3.40
CA TYR A 33 5.07 36.12 -4.72
C TYR A 33 6.23 35.19 -5.11
N GLN A 34 5.99 34.27 -6.04
CA GLN A 34 7.05 33.52 -6.68
C GLN A 34 7.62 34.34 -7.85
N THR A 35 8.82 34.87 -7.68
CA THR A 35 9.60 35.53 -8.73
C THR A 35 10.49 34.51 -9.41
N ASP A 36 10.05 33.95 -10.53
CA ASP A 36 10.91 33.17 -11.41
C ASP A 36 11.57 34.10 -12.43
N TYR A 37 12.73 34.67 -12.08
CA TYR A 37 13.70 35.14 -13.06
C TYR A 37 14.75 34.04 -13.26
N PRO A 38 15.13 33.67 -14.50
CA PRO A 38 16.23 32.74 -14.71
C PRO A 38 17.55 33.36 -14.23
N PRO A 39 18.49 32.57 -13.68
CA PRO A 39 19.79 33.08 -13.21
C PRO A 39 20.62 33.62 -14.39
N GLN A 40 21.18 34.82 -14.23
CA GLN A 40 22.25 35.32 -15.09
C GLN A 40 23.57 34.68 -14.64
N GLU A 41 24.08 33.74 -15.44
CA GLU A 41 25.46 33.26 -15.31
C GLU A 41 26.40 34.36 -15.83
N GLU A 42 27.03 35.07 -14.89
CA GLU A 42 28.20 35.92 -15.16
C GLU A 42 29.43 35.02 -15.30
N ASP A 43 29.79 34.63 -16.53
CA ASP A 43 31.14 34.17 -16.87
C ASP A 43 31.45 34.54 -18.33
N ALA A 44 31.61 35.84 -18.58
CA ALA A 44 32.20 36.34 -19.83
C ALA A 44 33.72 36.13 -19.80
N ALA A 45 34.16 34.90 -20.04
CA ALA A 45 35.55 34.61 -20.38
C ALA A 45 35.82 35.07 -21.82
N SER A 46 36.55 36.17 -21.94
CA SER A 46 37.09 36.68 -23.19
C SER A 46 38.10 35.67 -23.76
N ASP A 47 37.71 34.90 -24.77
CA ASP A 47 38.69 34.24 -25.65
C ASP A 47 38.46 34.64 -27.10
N ALA A 48 39.49 35.22 -27.66
CA ALA A 48 39.48 35.86 -28.96
C ALA A 48 39.90 34.85 -30.02
N THR A 49 38.99 34.60 -30.96
CA THR A 49 39.25 34.36 -32.39
C THR A 49 40.38 33.38 -32.73
N GLU A 50 40.01 32.13 -32.99
CA GLU A 50 40.74 31.29 -33.95
C GLU A 50 39.76 30.87 -35.04
N GLY A 51 40.02 31.32 -36.27
CA GLY A 51 39.20 31.03 -37.43
C GLY A 51 39.34 29.57 -37.84
N ALA A 52 38.20 28.92 -38.04
CA ALA A 52 38.09 27.73 -38.85
C ALA A 52 36.90 27.95 -39.78
N ASP A 53 37.25 28.08 -41.06
CA ASP A 53 36.33 28.15 -42.17
C ASP A 53 35.45 26.90 -42.25
N GLU A 54 34.30 27.09 -42.88
CA GLU A 54 33.41 26.11 -43.53
C GLU A 54 32.07 25.84 -42.81
N ASP A 55 31.04 26.33 -43.53
CA ASP A 55 29.60 26.10 -43.41
C ASP A 55 28.84 26.87 -42.31
N ASP A 56 28.74 28.18 -42.52
CA ASP A 56 27.67 29.03 -41.97
C ASP A 56 26.30 28.47 -42.41
N GLN A 57 25.75 27.56 -41.62
CA GLN A 57 24.31 27.35 -41.59
C GLN A 57 23.71 28.65 -41.04
N MET A 58 23.33 29.55 -41.94
CA MET A 58 22.52 30.73 -41.66
C MET A 58 21.29 30.28 -40.85
N TYR A 59 21.35 30.49 -39.54
CA TYR A 59 20.22 30.25 -38.67
C TYR A 59 19.17 31.31 -39.03
N GLU A 60 18.20 30.94 -39.87
CA GLU A 60 16.97 31.71 -40.09
C GLU A 60 16.15 31.68 -38.79
N GLY A 61 16.61 32.41 -37.77
CA GLY A 61 15.74 32.79 -36.67
C GLY A 61 14.70 33.72 -37.23
N GLU A 62 13.44 33.29 -37.31
CA GLU A 62 12.33 34.21 -37.50
C GLU A 62 12.48 35.32 -36.45
N TYR A 63 12.68 36.56 -36.91
CA TYR A 63 12.84 37.70 -36.03
C TYR A 63 11.49 37.93 -35.34
N GLN A 64 11.30 37.27 -34.20
CA GLN A 64 10.11 37.43 -33.38
C GLN A 64 10.23 38.82 -32.75
N GLY A 65 9.67 39.83 -33.45
CA GLY A 65 9.71 41.23 -33.03
C GLY A 65 9.26 41.38 -31.58
N ILE A 66 9.79 42.39 -30.89
CA ILE A 66 9.43 42.67 -29.50
C ILE A 66 7.90 42.78 -29.43
N PRO A 67 7.20 41.87 -28.73
CA PRO A 67 5.74 41.83 -28.75
C PRO A 67 5.18 43.17 -28.29
N HIS A 68 4.19 43.69 -29.02
CA HIS A 68 3.58 44.96 -28.65
C HIS A 68 3.00 44.81 -27.22
N PRO A 69 3.06 45.84 -26.35
CA PRO A 69 2.61 45.73 -24.95
C PRO A 69 1.18 45.21 -24.77
N ASP A 70 0.35 45.33 -25.81
CA ASP A 70 -1.01 44.81 -25.86
C ASP A 70 -1.06 43.30 -26.13
N GLU A 71 -0.17 42.76 -26.98
CA GLU A 71 -0.04 41.32 -27.24
C GLU A 71 0.46 40.58 -26.00
N ILE A 72 1.35 41.19 -25.22
CA ILE A 72 1.83 40.64 -23.93
C ILE A 72 0.69 40.55 -22.92
N LYS A 73 -0.20 41.57 -22.88
CA LYS A 73 -1.38 41.56 -22.02
C LYS A 73 -2.38 40.48 -22.45
N GLU A 74 -2.58 40.30 -23.74
CA GLU A 74 -3.46 39.27 -24.30
C GLU A 74 -2.92 37.86 -24.04
N ALA A 75 -1.63 37.63 -24.28
CA ALA A 75 -0.95 36.37 -23.96
C ALA A 75 -1.03 36.05 -22.46
N ARG A 76 -0.85 37.04 -21.57
CA ARG A 76 -0.99 36.87 -20.12
C ARG A 76 -2.44 36.56 -19.72
N ARG A 77 -3.42 37.13 -20.43
CA ARG A 77 -4.85 36.85 -20.20
C ARG A 77 -5.23 35.45 -20.69
N ALA A 78 -4.71 35.02 -21.84
CA ALA A 78 -4.85 33.67 -22.37
C ALA A 78 -4.22 32.63 -21.43
N ALA A 79 -2.97 32.85 -21.00
CA ALA A 79 -2.29 31.99 -20.03
C ALA A 79 -3.04 31.88 -18.70
N ARG A 80 -3.62 32.98 -18.20
CA ARG A 80 -4.44 32.98 -16.97
C ARG A 80 -5.76 32.21 -17.15
N LEU A 81 -6.35 32.24 -18.35
CA LEU A 81 -7.55 31.46 -18.68
C LEU A 81 -7.22 29.98 -18.78
N GLU A 82 -6.10 29.61 -19.41
CA GLU A 82 -5.62 28.23 -19.49
C GLU A 82 -5.25 27.66 -18.12
N ALA A 83 -4.57 28.43 -17.27
CA ALA A 83 -4.28 28.05 -15.90
C ALA A 83 -5.57 27.83 -15.08
N LYS A 84 -6.57 28.72 -15.22
CA LYS A 84 -7.89 28.52 -14.62
C LYS A 84 -8.61 27.29 -15.15
N ARG A 85 -8.45 26.96 -16.43
CA ARG A 85 -9.05 25.78 -17.04
C ARG A 85 -8.40 24.49 -16.54
N LYS A 86 -7.06 24.45 -16.49
CA LYS A 86 -6.31 23.33 -15.90
C LYS A 86 -6.68 23.13 -14.43
N ALA A 87 -6.71 24.21 -13.65
CA ALA A 87 -7.09 24.16 -12.24
C ALA A 87 -8.53 23.63 -12.03
N ARG A 88 -9.47 24.02 -12.90
CA ARG A 88 -10.85 23.47 -12.87
C ARG A 88 -10.89 22.00 -13.24
N LEU A 89 -10.09 21.56 -14.21
CA LEU A 89 -10.02 20.17 -14.63
C LEU A 89 -9.40 19.29 -13.54
N THR A 90 -8.32 19.74 -12.89
CA THR A 90 -7.74 19.02 -11.74
C THR A 90 -8.69 19.00 -10.55
N ALA A 91 -9.38 20.10 -10.24
CA ALA A 91 -10.39 20.11 -9.18
C ALA A 91 -11.57 19.18 -9.50
N GLN A 92 -12.01 19.12 -10.77
CA GLN A 92 -13.04 18.17 -11.20
C GLN A 92 -12.56 16.72 -11.14
N GLN A 93 -11.28 16.45 -11.45
CA GLN A 93 -10.69 15.12 -11.31
C GLN A 93 -10.56 14.72 -9.84
N GLU A 94 -10.15 15.64 -8.98
CA GLU A 94 -10.08 15.43 -7.52
C GLU A 94 -11.49 15.18 -6.94
N GLU A 95 -12.50 15.95 -7.36
CA GLU A 95 -13.90 15.73 -6.99
C GLU A 95 -14.42 14.40 -7.52
N GLU A 96 -14.14 14.02 -8.77
CA GLU A 96 -14.52 12.72 -9.32
C GLU A 96 -13.82 11.55 -8.60
N GLU A 97 -12.54 11.69 -8.24
CA GLU A 97 -11.80 10.70 -7.44
C GLU A 97 -12.34 10.59 -6.01
N GLU A 98 -12.74 11.70 -5.38
CA GLU A 98 -13.32 11.75 -4.03
C GLU A 98 -14.72 11.13 -3.99
N ASN A 99 -15.55 11.34 -5.02
CA ASN A 99 -16.91 10.78 -5.12
C ASN A 99 -16.94 9.33 -5.64
N LEU A 100 -15.82 8.83 -6.20
CA LEU A 100 -15.69 7.48 -6.73
C LEU A 100 -15.94 6.36 -5.68
N PRO A 101 -15.36 6.41 -4.47
CA PRO A 101 -15.65 5.42 -3.42
C PRO A 101 -17.13 5.42 -3.01
N GLU A 102 -17.75 6.59 -2.84
CA GLU A 102 -19.19 6.69 -2.52
C GLU A 102 -20.06 6.07 -3.63
N GLN A 103 -19.72 6.27 -4.91
CA GLN A 103 -20.42 5.60 -6.01
C GLN A 103 -20.25 4.08 -6.00
N TYR A 104 -19.05 3.55 -5.74
CA TYR A 104 -18.84 2.11 -5.62
C TYR A 104 -19.64 1.50 -4.48
N GLU A 105 -19.69 2.18 -3.33
CA GLU A 105 -20.47 1.76 -2.17
C GLU A 105 -21.96 1.75 -2.47
N THR A 106 -22.48 2.81 -3.10
CA THR A 106 -23.91 2.89 -3.50
C THR A 106 -24.28 1.78 -4.49
N ILE A 107 -23.41 1.47 -5.45
CA ILE A 107 -23.63 0.36 -6.41
C ILE A 107 -23.55 -1.01 -5.72
N MET A 108 -22.67 -1.18 -4.73
CA MET A 108 -22.57 -2.42 -3.93
C MET A 108 -23.75 -2.59 -2.97
N GLU A 109 -24.30 -1.49 -2.44
CA GLU A 109 -25.56 -1.48 -1.69
C GLU A 109 -26.74 -1.87 -2.58
N ASP A 110 -26.84 -1.26 -3.77
CA ASP A 110 -27.92 -1.53 -4.74
C ASP A 110 -27.86 -2.94 -5.34
N CYS A 111 -26.69 -3.57 -5.42
CA CYS A 111 -26.55 -4.93 -5.98
C CYS A 111 -26.94 -6.07 -5.02
N GLY A 112 -27.03 -5.84 -3.71
CA GLY A 112 -27.41 -6.85 -2.71
C GLY A 112 -26.58 -8.15 -2.68
N HIS A 113 -26.88 -9.05 -1.73
CA HIS A 113 -26.21 -10.36 -1.60
C HIS A 113 -26.69 -11.36 -2.65
N GLY A 114 -26.09 -11.31 -3.83
CA GLY A 114 -26.32 -12.29 -4.90
C GLY A 114 -25.69 -13.68 -4.65
N ARG A 115 -25.97 -14.62 -5.55
CA ARG A 115 -25.43 -16.01 -5.53
C ARG A 115 -23.90 -16.06 -5.59
N PHE A 116 -23.27 -15.03 -6.17
CA PHE A 116 -21.83 -14.91 -6.27
C PHE A 116 -21.17 -14.71 -4.90
N GLN A 117 -21.75 -13.86 -4.03
CA GLN A 117 -21.20 -13.59 -2.69
C GLN A 117 -21.21 -14.83 -1.81
N TRP A 118 -22.31 -15.59 -1.84
CA TRP A 118 -22.40 -16.88 -1.15
C TRP A 118 -21.42 -17.91 -1.70
N MET A 119 -21.24 -17.99 -3.02
CA MET A 119 -20.25 -18.87 -3.63
C MET A 119 -18.83 -18.49 -3.18
N LEU A 120 -18.50 -17.19 -3.18
CA LEU A 120 -17.22 -16.68 -2.73
C LEU A 120 -16.96 -17.02 -1.26
N PHE A 121 -17.95 -16.82 -0.40
CA PHE A 121 -17.91 -17.19 1.02
C PHE A 121 -17.60 -18.68 1.21
N PHE A 122 -18.33 -19.57 0.52
CA PHE A 122 -18.07 -21.01 0.63
C PHE A 122 -16.69 -21.40 0.08
N VAL A 123 -16.24 -20.82 -1.03
CA VAL A 123 -14.92 -21.15 -1.59
C VAL A 123 -13.79 -20.70 -0.67
N LEU A 124 -13.87 -19.47 -0.13
CA LEU A 124 -12.86 -18.95 0.79
C LEU A 124 -12.92 -19.65 2.16
N GLY A 125 -14.11 -19.97 2.65
CA GLY A 125 -14.30 -20.74 3.88
C GLY A 125 -13.72 -22.16 3.76
N LEU A 126 -13.97 -22.85 2.64
CA LEU A 126 -13.37 -24.16 2.39
C LEU A 126 -11.85 -24.09 2.25
N ALA A 127 -11.30 -23.00 1.69
CA ALA A 127 -9.86 -22.79 1.64
C ALA A 127 -9.26 -22.61 3.05
N LEU A 128 -9.88 -21.80 3.91
CA LEU A 128 -9.46 -21.65 5.31
C LEU A 128 -9.58 -22.94 6.10
N MET A 129 -10.65 -23.70 5.89
CA MET A 129 -10.82 -25.01 6.52
C MET A 129 -9.71 -25.98 6.10
N ALA A 130 -9.35 -26.00 4.81
CA ALA A 130 -8.25 -26.82 4.30
C ALA A 130 -6.89 -26.44 4.92
N ASP A 131 -6.58 -25.14 4.97
CA ASP A 131 -5.36 -24.62 5.60
C ASP A 131 -5.32 -24.95 7.10
N GLY A 132 -6.46 -24.84 7.79
CA GLY A 132 -6.60 -25.21 9.19
C GLY A 132 -6.30 -26.70 9.41
N VAL A 133 -6.89 -27.57 8.58
CA VAL A 133 -6.64 -29.02 8.63
C VAL A 133 -5.16 -29.32 8.39
N ASP A 134 -4.49 -28.71 7.40
CA ASP A 134 -3.08 -28.98 7.15
C ASP A 134 -2.21 -28.54 8.34
N GLY A 135 -2.48 -27.36 8.92
CA GLY A 135 -1.83 -26.88 10.13
C GLY A 135 -2.01 -27.81 11.34
N PHE A 136 -3.22 -28.34 11.55
CA PHE A 136 -3.50 -29.29 12.66
C PHE A 136 -2.90 -30.68 12.41
N VAL A 137 -2.90 -31.16 11.16
CA VAL A 137 -2.35 -32.46 10.77
C VAL A 137 -0.87 -32.56 11.13
N VAL A 138 -0.10 -31.47 11.01
CA VAL A 138 1.31 -31.44 11.45
C VAL A 138 1.45 -31.94 12.90
N GLY A 139 0.60 -31.45 13.81
CA GLY A 139 0.62 -31.84 15.22
C GLY A 139 0.32 -33.32 15.45
N PHE A 140 -0.58 -33.91 14.65
CA PHE A 140 -0.89 -35.35 14.70
C PHE A 140 0.19 -36.23 14.06
N VAL A 141 0.87 -35.72 13.04
CA VAL A 141 1.94 -36.44 12.32
C VAL A 141 3.24 -36.49 13.14
N LEU A 142 3.54 -35.46 13.94
CA LEU A 142 4.74 -35.40 14.79
C LEU A 142 5.07 -36.71 15.55
N PRO A 143 4.15 -37.30 16.35
CA PRO A 143 4.43 -38.53 17.10
C PRO A 143 4.59 -39.78 16.21
N SER A 144 3.98 -39.80 15.02
CA SER A 144 4.17 -40.89 14.05
C SER A 144 5.54 -40.77 13.37
N ALA A 145 5.90 -39.57 12.91
CA ALA A 145 7.17 -39.27 12.28
C ALA A 145 8.36 -39.54 13.22
N GLU A 146 8.19 -39.33 14.52
CA GLU A 146 9.18 -39.69 15.53
C GLU A 146 9.53 -41.19 15.48
N LYS A 147 8.52 -42.05 15.44
CA LYS A 147 8.71 -43.51 15.48
C LYS A 147 9.33 -44.03 14.19
N ASP A 148 8.90 -43.48 13.05
CA ASP A 148 9.37 -43.93 11.74
C ASP A 148 10.80 -43.46 11.42
N MET A 149 11.20 -42.28 11.91
CA MET A 149 12.51 -41.68 11.59
C MET A 149 13.48 -41.62 12.77
N CYS A 150 13.15 -42.22 13.92
CA CYS A 150 13.96 -42.21 15.16
C CYS A 150 14.47 -40.80 15.56
N ILE A 151 13.57 -39.83 15.61
CA ILE A 151 13.91 -38.42 15.81
C ILE A 151 14.13 -38.11 17.31
N SER A 152 15.28 -37.47 17.63
CA SER A 152 15.56 -36.97 18.98
C SER A 152 14.57 -35.86 19.39
N ASN A 153 14.25 -35.75 20.70
CA ASN A 153 13.32 -34.75 21.23
C ASN A 153 13.67 -33.30 20.80
N ALA A 154 14.96 -32.96 20.68
CA ALA A 154 15.41 -31.64 20.24
C ALA A 154 14.96 -31.31 18.80
N ASN A 155 14.99 -32.30 17.91
CA ASN A 155 14.63 -32.13 16.51
C ASN A 155 13.11 -31.94 16.33
N LYS A 156 12.28 -32.55 17.18
CA LYS A 156 10.83 -32.33 17.15
C LYS A 156 10.46 -30.86 17.42
N GLY A 157 11.09 -30.27 18.43
CA GLY A 157 10.91 -28.86 18.75
C GLY A 157 11.36 -27.96 17.60
N LEU A 158 12.47 -28.32 16.95
CA LEU A 158 12.98 -27.61 15.77
C LEU A 158 11.98 -27.66 14.61
N LEU A 159 11.33 -28.82 14.37
CA LEU A 159 10.33 -28.95 13.32
C LEU A 159 9.12 -28.04 13.54
N GLY A 160 8.55 -28.04 14.74
CA GLY A 160 7.44 -27.14 15.08
C GLY A 160 7.84 -25.67 14.95
N LEU A 161 9.00 -25.28 15.49
CA LEU A 161 9.52 -23.93 15.38
C LEU A 161 9.75 -23.51 13.93
N LEU A 162 10.31 -24.40 13.11
CA LEU A 162 10.59 -24.12 11.70
C LEU A 162 9.31 -23.83 10.91
N VAL A 163 8.22 -24.55 11.18
CA VAL A 163 6.91 -24.30 10.55
C VAL A 163 6.38 -22.92 10.92
N TYR A 164 6.40 -22.53 12.20
CA TYR A 164 5.96 -21.20 12.62
C TYR A 164 6.84 -20.07 12.06
N VAL A 165 8.16 -20.28 11.99
CA VAL A 165 9.07 -19.33 11.34
C VAL A 165 8.74 -19.22 9.85
N ALA A 166 8.47 -20.33 9.17
CA ALA A 166 8.05 -20.34 7.77
C ALA A 166 6.76 -19.54 7.56
N MET A 167 5.76 -19.73 8.43
CA MET A 167 4.51 -18.97 8.40
C MET A 167 4.76 -17.47 8.60
N MET A 168 5.63 -17.09 9.55
CA MET A 168 5.98 -15.69 9.77
C MET A 168 6.63 -15.05 8.54
N VAL A 169 7.60 -15.73 7.94
CA VAL A 169 8.27 -15.23 6.73
C VAL A 169 7.31 -15.22 5.54
N GLY A 170 6.45 -16.23 5.42
CA GLY A 170 5.39 -16.33 4.42
C GLY A 170 4.42 -15.16 4.49
N ALA A 171 3.92 -14.84 5.68
CA ALA A 171 3.00 -13.71 5.88
C ALA A 171 3.60 -12.38 5.40
N LEU A 172 4.88 -12.13 5.70
CA LEU A 172 5.56 -10.90 5.29
C LEU A 172 5.78 -10.83 3.78
N VAL A 173 6.23 -11.92 3.16
CA VAL A 173 6.51 -11.96 1.72
C VAL A 173 5.21 -11.89 0.91
N TRP A 174 4.24 -12.73 1.24
CA TRP A 174 2.97 -12.78 0.53
C TRP A 174 2.10 -11.54 0.77
N GLY A 175 2.20 -10.91 1.96
CA GLY A 175 1.51 -9.66 2.25
C GLY A 175 1.92 -8.54 1.29
N GLY A 176 3.22 -8.27 1.13
CA GLY A 176 3.67 -7.25 0.19
C GLY A 176 3.49 -7.65 -1.29
N LEU A 177 3.49 -8.95 -1.59
CA LEU A 177 3.35 -9.45 -2.96
C LEU A 177 1.89 -9.41 -3.45
N CYS A 178 0.92 -9.59 -2.55
CA CYS A 178 -0.50 -9.60 -2.90
C CYS A 178 -1.00 -8.23 -3.36
N ASP A 179 -0.44 -7.16 -2.81
CA ASP A 179 -0.76 -5.80 -3.23
C ASP A 179 -0.23 -5.47 -4.63
N LYS A 180 0.86 -6.13 -5.07
CA LYS A 180 1.46 -5.89 -6.41
C LYS A 180 0.88 -6.78 -7.51
N ILE A 181 0.72 -8.08 -7.25
CA ILE A 181 0.31 -9.07 -8.26
C ILE A 181 -1.23 -9.17 -8.34
N GLY A 182 -1.91 -8.69 -7.30
CA GLY A 182 -3.36 -8.78 -7.12
C GLY A 182 -3.75 -9.96 -6.23
N ARG A 183 -4.72 -9.72 -5.35
CA ARG A 183 -5.11 -10.63 -4.26
C ARG A 183 -5.59 -11.99 -4.73
N ARG A 184 -6.43 -12.03 -5.78
CA ARG A 184 -6.93 -13.30 -6.35
C ARG A 184 -5.80 -14.21 -6.85
N LYS A 185 -4.82 -13.65 -7.56
CA LYS A 185 -3.71 -14.44 -8.11
C LYS A 185 -2.80 -14.95 -7.00
N CYS A 186 -2.47 -14.07 -6.04
CA CYS A 186 -1.67 -14.47 -4.88
C CYS A 186 -2.35 -15.57 -4.05
N LEU A 187 -3.65 -15.49 -3.81
CA LEU A 187 -4.40 -16.54 -3.11
C LEU A 187 -4.26 -17.89 -3.84
N ILE A 188 -4.41 -17.91 -5.16
CA ILE A 188 -4.26 -19.14 -5.96
C ILE A 188 -2.82 -19.68 -5.86
N TYR A 189 -1.80 -18.82 -5.98
CA TYR A 189 -0.40 -19.26 -5.88
C TYR A 189 -0.08 -19.85 -4.52
N VAL A 190 -0.49 -19.17 -3.45
CA VAL A 190 -0.25 -19.60 -2.08
C VAL A 190 -0.88 -20.97 -1.81
N LEU A 191 -2.16 -21.14 -2.14
CA LEU A 191 -2.86 -22.41 -1.96
C LEU A 191 -2.26 -23.53 -2.83
N THR A 192 -1.81 -23.21 -4.05
CA THR A 192 -1.19 -24.20 -4.94
C THR A 192 0.16 -24.65 -4.39
N ILE A 193 0.96 -23.72 -3.88
CA ILE A 193 2.24 -24.00 -3.23
C ILE A 193 2.02 -24.91 -2.03
N ASP A 194 1.12 -24.52 -1.12
CA ASP A 194 0.81 -25.33 0.06
C ASP A 194 0.36 -26.75 -0.32
N LEU A 195 -0.60 -26.86 -1.23
CA LEU A 195 -1.12 -28.15 -1.70
C LEU A 195 -0.02 -29.04 -2.31
N VAL A 196 0.82 -28.49 -3.18
CA VAL A 196 1.88 -29.26 -3.86
C VAL A 196 2.92 -29.73 -2.85
N PHE A 197 3.37 -28.86 -1.95
CA PHE A 197 4.39 -29.21 -0.97
C PHE A 197 3.85 -30.12 0.15
N SER A 198 2.62 -29.91 0.60
CA SER A 198 1.96 -30.82 1.55
C SER A 198 1.78 -32.21 0.92
N PHE A 199 1.35 -32.29 -0.34
CA PHE A 199 1.25 -33.56 -1.07
C PHE A 199 2.61 -34.26 -1.26
N LEU A 200 3.65 -33.52 -1.62
CA LEU A 200 5.02 -34.05 -1.73
C LEU A 200 5.56 -34.55 -0.37
N SER A 201 5.12 -33.93 0.73
CA SER A 201 5.54 -34.33 2.08
C SER A 201 5.13 -35.77 2.45
N CYS A 202 4.04 -36.29 1.86
CA CYS A 202 3.59 -37.66 2.06
C CYS A 202 4.57 -38.72 1.53
N PHE A 203 5.41 -38.36 0.55
CA PHE A 203 6.40 -39.27 -0.04
C PHE A 203 7.80 -39.12 0.59
N ALA A 204 7.96 -38.20 1.55
CA ALA A 204 9.25 -37.91 2.14
C ALA A 204 9.69 -39.01 3.12
N GLN A 205 10.66 -39.82 2.71
CA GLN A 205 11.23 -40.89 3.55
C GLN A 205 12.38 -40.42 4.46
N GLY A 206 12.82 -39.17 4.32
CA GLY A 206 13.93 -38.60 5.10
C GLY A 206 13.53 -37.36 5.89
N TYR A 207 14.03 -37.24 7.11
CA TYR A 207 13.72 -36.13 8.03
C TYR A 207 14.03 -34.75 7.42
N GLY A 208 15.15 -34.61 6.70
CA GLY A 208 15.53 -33.35 6.05
C GLY A 208 14.58 -32.93 4.92
N PHE A 209 14.17 -33.88 4.07
CA PHE A 209 13.21 -33.61 3.01
C PHE A 209 11.82 -33.32 3.56
N PHE A 210 11.41 -34.04 4.61
CA PHE A 210 10.16 -33.78 5.32
C PHE A 210 10.13 -32.37 5.92
N LEU A 211 11.21 -31.95 6.59
CA LEU A 211 11.36 -30.57 7.09
C LEU A 211 11.29 -29.53 5.98
N PHE A 212 11.98 -29.76 4.86
CA PHE A 212 11.99 -28.83 3.74
C PHE A 212 10.59 -28.63 3.13
N PHE A 213 9.87 -29.73 2.87
CA PHE A 213 8.51 -29.63 2.35
C PHE A 213 7.56 -28.96 3.34
N ARG A 214 7.72 -29.19 4.66
CA ARG A 214 6.92 -28.49 5.67
C ARG A 214 7.28 -27.03 5.84
N PHE A 215 8.53 -26.65 5.65
CA PHE A 215 8.90 -25.25 5.58
C PHE A 215 8.23 -24.57 4.37
N CYS A 216 8.27 -25.20 3.19
CA CYS A 216 7.64 -24.65 1.99
C CYS A 216 6.10 -24.57 2.08
N SER A 217 5.45 -25.59 2.66
CA SER A 217 4.00 -25.58 2.92
C SER A 217 3.63 -24.52 3.98
N GLY A 218 4.34 -24.47 5.11
CA GLY A 218 4.13 -23.44 6.13
C GLY A 218 4.31 -22.01 5.61
N PHE A 219 5.23 -21.80 4.67
CA PHE A 219 5.38 -20.52 3.97
C PHE A 219 4.15 -20.14 3.13
N GLY A 220 3.43 -21.12 2.57
CA GLY A 220 2.13 -20.91 1.94
C GLY A 220 1.07 -20.51 2.97
N ILE A 221 0.84 -21.35 3.98
CA ILE A 221 -0.21 -21.14 4.99
C ILE A 221 -0.08 -19.77 5.69
N GLY A 222 1.15 -19.31 5.95
CA GLY A 222 1.37 -17.99 6.57
C GLY A 222 0.80 -16.81 5.79
N GLY A 223 0.77 -16.90 4.45
CA GLY A 223 0.25 -15.85 3.58
C GLY A 223 -1.24 -15.98 3.27
N SER A 224 -1.82 -17.18 3.35
CA SER A 224 -3.20 -17.41 2.89
C SER A 224 -4.22 -16.72 3.78
N ILE A 225 -4.07 -16.81 5.10
CA ILE A 225 -4.98 -16.26 6.09
C ILE A 225 -5.23 -14.74 5.89
N PRO A 226 -4.21 -13.86 5.90
CA PRO A 226 -4.43 -12.43 5.70
C PRO A 226 -4.95 -12.11 4.29
N ILE A 227 -4.53 -12.85 3.27
CA ILE A 227 -5.00 -12.64 1.88
C ILE A 227 -6.48 -13.00 1.75
N VAL A 228 -6.94 -14.10 2.37
CA VAL A 228 -8.34 -14.52 2.33
C VAL A 228 -9.24 -13.47 2.99
N TYR A 229 -8.87 -13.00 4.19
CA TYR A 229 -9.69 -12.00 4.89
C TYR A 229 -9.76 -10.69 4.12
N THR A 230 -8.62 -10.19 3.64
CA THR A 230 -8.56 -8.94 2.88
C THR A 230 -9.32 -9.05 1.56
N TYR A 231 -9.15 -10.15 0.83
CA TYR A 231 -9.89 -10.42 -0.40
C TYR A 231 -11.39 -10.55 -0.15
N PHE A 232 -11.82 -11.22 0.92
CA PHE A 232 -13.25 -11.33 1.23
C PHE A 232 -13.88 -9.97 1.55
N THR A 233 -13.20 -9.12 2.31
CA THR A 233 -13.72 -7.80 2.68
C THR A 233 -13.97 -6.88 1.49
N GLU A 234 -13.20 -7.02 0.40
CA GLU A 234 -13.40 -6.25 -0.83
C GLU A 234 -14.77 -6.48 -1.47
N PHE A 235 -15.34 -7.68 -1.30
CA PHE A 235 -16.63 -8.02 -1.89
C PHE A 235 -17.81 -7.85 -0.92
N LEU A 236 -17.57 -7.53 0.36
CA LEU A 236 -18.62 -7.38 1.36
C LEU A 236 -19.10 -5.93 1.53
N GLN A 237 -20.42 -5.79 1.66
CA GLN A 237 -21.11 -4.53 2.03
C GLN A 237 -20.76 -4.09 3.46
N MET A 238 -20.41 -2.83 3.66
CA MET A 238 -19.89 -2.29 4.93
C MET A 238 -20.75 -2.62 6.16
N ASP A 239 -22.07 -2.51 6.05
CA ASP A 239 -23.01 -2.72 7.16
C ASP A 239 -23.01 -4.15 7.73
N LYS A 240 -22.66 -5.14 6.91
CA LYS A 240 -22.70 -6.58 7.27
C LYS A 240 -21.31 -7.22 7.33
N ARG A 241 -20.24 -6.41 7.14
CA ARG A 241 -18.85 -6.90 7.07
C ARG A 241 -18.46 -7.74 8.28
N GLY A 242 -18.73 -7.25 9.49
CA GLY A 242 -18.33 -7.92 10.73
C GLY A 242 -19.02 -9.27 10.96
N GLU A 243 -20.31 -9.38 10.64
CA GLU A 243 -21.09 -10.62 10.80
C GLU A 243 -20.56 -11.72 9.87
N HIS A 244 -20.38 -11.39 8.59
CA HIS A 244 -19.89 -12.34 7.60
C HIS A 244 -18.42 -12.73 7.80
N LEU A 245 -17.58 -11.79 8.24
CA LEU A 245 -16.19 -12.10 8.61
C LEU A 245 -16.14 -13.05 9.81
N SER A 246 -17.04 -12.86 10.78
CA SER A 246 -17.17 -13.77 11.93
C SER A 246 -17.64 -15.17 11.51
N TRP A 247 -18.58 -15.26 10.55
CA TRP A 247 -18.96 -16.56 9.97
C TRP A 247 -17.83 -17.21 9.19
N LEU A 248 -16.96 -16.42 8.54
CA LEU A 248 -15.80 -16.94 7.83
C LEU A 248 -14.79 -17.56 8.80
N CYS A 249 -14.58 -16.96 9.98
CA CYS A 249 -13.75 -17.52 11.06
C CYS A 249 -14.29 -18.82 11.67
N MET A 250 -15.54 -19.21 11.39
CA MET A 250 -16.14 -20.44 11.93
C MET A 250 -15.78 -21.70 11.13
N PHE A 251 -15.16 -21.54 9.95
CA PHE A 251 -14.62 -22.65 9.16
C PHE A 251 -13.31 -23.19 9.75
#